data_AF-A0A6A3GQ82-F1
#
_entry.id   AF-A0A6A3GQ82-F1
#
_cell.length_a   1.000
_cell.length_b   1.000
_cell.length_c   1.000
_cell.angle_alpha   90.00
_cell.angle_beta   90.00
_cell.angle_gamma   90.00
#
_symmetry.space_group_name_H-M   'P 1'
#
loop_
_entity.id
_entity.type
_entity.pdbx_description
1 polymer ?
#
loop_
_entity_poly.entity_id
_entity_poly.type
_entity_poly.pdbx_seq_one_letter_code
_entity_poly.pdbx_strand_id
1 'polypeptide(L)'
;MIPSPIKPSPLPFSLPVSLTSPSINTKRSLLTCFVLAAYIAWSLGAWESFLISSGLRPKLRPVLLLAGDSLTERGTNPKINGWVTLLQNEFTRSANVVPRGLSGYNTRWYLKYAMPVIHGEIVSGTYSPALIMLWLGANDAALPTGSSSEQHVPITQYRDNLIRIVRQFQAMAPDARILLITPPHVDDMARHRRAMKNEGDKHGVADRTNEMAGNYAQVCVATGHQLGVPVVDLHTYFNDMPKWRRNNLLEDGLHLNTRGNKLMFDQLLDKIKAEFPDVMRKLERWQLPKFGTLVESDPWVPDDAHSTRSLRND
;
A
#
# COMPACT_ATOMS: atom_id res chain seq x y z
N MET A 1 58.92 62.31 -43.41
CA MET A 1 57.51 62.47 -43.82
C MET A 1 56.92 61.08 -43.96
N ILE A 2 56.11 60.66 -42.99
CA ILE A 2 55.48 59.34 -42.91
C ILE A 2 53.96 59.59 -43.07
N PRO A 3 53.24 58.89 -43.97
CA PRO A 3 51.83 59.17 -44.20
C PRO A 3 50.96 58.64 -43.05
N SER A 4 49.99 59.44 -42.63
CA SER A 4 48.99 59.10 -41.61
C SER A 4 48.06 57.96 -42.09
N PRO A 5 47.56 57.09 -41.19
CA PRO A 5 46.71 55.97 -41.58
C PRO A 5 45.30 56.43 -41.95
N ILE A 6 44.77 55.86 -43.04
CA ILE A 6 43.41 56.05 -43.53
C ILE A 6 42.44 55.33 -42.58
N LYS A 7 41.47 56.06 -42.00
CA LYS A 7 40.36 55.48 -41.24
C LYS A 7 39.40 54.76 -42.21
N PRO A 8 39.00 53.50 -41.95
CA PRO A 8 37.95 52.85 -42.72
C PRO A 8 36.58 53.47 -42.40
N SER A 9 35.79 53.70 -43.44
CA SER A 9 34.37 54.07 -43.37
C SER A 9 33.53 52.91 -42.79
N PRO A 10 32.46 53.21 -42.03
CA PRO A 10 31.61 52.17 -41.49
C PRO A 10 30.74 51.58 -42.61
N LEU A 11 30.83 50.25 -42.79
CA LEU A 11 29.87 49.50 -43.58
C LEU A 11 28.46 49.64 -42.97
N PRO A 12 27.41 49.82 -43.77
CA PRO A 12 26.05 49.80 -43.24
C PRO A 12 25.72 48.37 -42.79
N PHE A 13 25.64 48.15 -41.48
CA PHE A 13 25.04 46.96 -40.91
C PHE A 13 23.52 47.02 -41.16
N SER A 14 23.06 46.33 -42.20
CA SER A 14 21.65 45.99 -42.33
C SER A 14 21.32 44.86 -41.36
N LEU A 15 20.43 45.12 -40.40
CA LEU A 15 19.76 44.07 -39.63
C LEU A 15 19.01 43.17 -40.63
N PRO A 16 19.13 41.83 -40.55
CA PRO A 16 18.25 40.96 -41.32
C PRO A 16 16.85 41.06 -40.73
N VAL A 17 16.00 41.90 -41.32
CA VAL A 17 14.55 41.83 -41.12
C VAL A 17 14.07 40.58 -41.86
N SER A 18 13.94 39.48 -41.13
CA SER A 18 12.64 38.82 -40.99
C SER A 18 12.77 37.63 -40.03
N LEU A 19 12.23 37.77 -38.82
CA LEU A 19 11.49 36.65 -38.25
C LEU A 19 10.22 36.57 -39.07
N THR A 20 10.29 35.93 -40.25
CA THR A 20 9.08 35.61 -41.00
C THR A 20 8.22 34.76 -40.09
N SER A 21 6.98 35.21 -39.87
CA SER A 21 6.01 34.41 -39.16
C SER A 21 5.90 33.07 -39.91
N PRO A 22 6.08 31.92 -39.23
CA PRO A 22 6.19 30.64 -39.92
C PRO A 22 4.96 30.43 -40.80
N SER A 23 5.19 29.92 -42.01
CA SER A 23 4.11 29.69 -42.97
C SER A 23 3.00 28.85 -42.31
N ILE A 24 1.76 28.99 -42.76
CA ILE A 24 0.62 28.22 -42.22
C ILE A 24 0.92 26.71 -42.26
N ASN A 25 1.63 26.24 -43.29
CA ASN A 25 2.04 24.83 -43.41
C ASN A 25 3.11 24.44 -42.40
N THR A 26 4.05 25.33 -42.09
CA THR A 26 5.07 25.13 -41.05
C THR A 26 4.43 25.11 -39.67
N LYS A 27 3.49 26.02 -39.39
CA LYS A 27 2.72 26.04 -38.12
C LYS A 27 1.88 24.78 -37.94
N ARG A 28 1.19 24.32 -39.01
CA ARG A 28 0.44 23.06 -39.01
C ARG A 28 1.34 21.87 -38.75
N SER A 29 2.49 21.78 -39.43
CA SER A 29 3.43 20.67 -39.25
C SER A 29 4.01 20.63 -37.83
N LEU A 30 4.37 21.78 -37.27
CA LEU A 30 4.82 21.90 -35.89
C LEU A 30 3.73 21.50 -34.89
N LEU A 31 2.49 21.93 -35.11
CA LEU A 31 1.35 21.54 -34.28
C LEU A 31 1.09 20.03 -34.36
N THR A 32 1.14 19.43 -35.55
CA THR A 32 0.99 17.98 -35.72
C THR A 32 2.11 17.21 -35.02
N CYS A 33 3.36 17.67 -35.12
CA CYS A 33 4.49 17.06 -34.41
C CYS A 33 4.32 17.17 -32.89
N PHE A 34 3.87 18.33 -32.39
CA PHE A 34 3.65 18.56 -30.97
C PHE A 34 2.50 17.69 -30.43
N VAL A 35 1.38 17.61 -31.16
CA VAL A 35 0.25 16.73 -30.80
C VAL A 35 0.67 15.27 -30.81
N LEU A 36 1.45 14.84 -31.80
CA LEU A 36 1.95 13.47 -31.89
C LEU A 36 2.92 13.16 -30.74
N ALA A 37 3.84 14.07 -30.44
CA ALA A 37 4.78 13.93 -29.32
C ALA A 37 4.05 13.92 -27.96
N ALA A 38 3.05 14.79 -27.78
CA ALA A 38 2.20 14.79 -26.59
C ALA A 38 1.39 13.51 -26.46
N TYR A 39 0.86 12.97 -27.57
CA TYR A 39 0.13 11.71 -27.60
C TYR A 39 1.05 10.52 -27.28
N ILE A 40 2.24 10.46 -27.87
CA ILE A 40 3.26 9.43 -27.57
C ILE A 40 3.70 9.52 -26.11
N ALA A 41 3.93 10.71 -25.59
CA ALA A 41 4.36 10.88 -24.22
C ALA A 41 3.22 10.64 -23.21
N TRP A 42 1.96 10.85 -23.61
CA TRP A 42 0.78 10.42 -22.85
C TRP A 42 0.64 8.88 -22.86
N SER A 43 0.79 8.23 -24.02
CA SER A 43 0.69 6.77 -24.14
C SER A 43 1.84 6.02 -23.46
N LEU A 44 3.02 6.64 -23.34
CA LEU A 44 4.19 6.10 -22.64
C LEU A 44 4.30 6.52 -21.17
N GLY A 45 3.34 7.28 -20.63
CA GLY A 45 3.37 7.72 -19.22
C GLY A 45 4.49 8.72 -18.88
N ALA A 46 5.17 9.30 -19.87
CA ALA A 46 6.26 10.26 -19.67
C ALA A 46 5.77 11.58 -19.05
N TRP A 47 4.50 11.92 -19.25
CA TRP A 47 3.86 13.09 -18.63
C TRP A 47 3.80 12.99 -17.10
N GLU A 48 3.53 11.80 -16.53
CA GLU A 48 3.54 11.60 -15.07
C GLU A 48 4.92 11.89 -14.48
N SER A 49 5.97 11.32 -15.08
CA SER A 49 7.35 11.55 -14.65
C SER A 49 7.76 13.02 -14.76
N PHE A 50 7.37 13.67 -15.87
CA PHE A 50 7.60 15.10 -16.07
C PHE A 50 6.84 15.97 -15.06
N LEU A 51 5.55 15.70 -14.81
CA LEU A 51 4.71 16.44 -13.85
C LEU A 51 5.20 16.26 -12.41
N ILE A 52 5.69 15.08 -12.04
CA ILE A 52 6.33 14.83 -10.74
C ILE A 52 7.66 15.57 -10.64
N SER A 53 8.49 15.52 -11.70
CA SER A 53 9.80 16.18 -11.71
C SER A 53 9.72 17.72 -11.72
N SER A 54 8.68 18.27 -12.34
CA SER A 54 8.40 19.71 -12.41
C SER A 54 7.65 20.23 -11.18
N GLY A 55 7.30 19.37 -10.22
CA GLY A 55 6.54 19.74 -9.03
C GLY A 55 5.08 20.08 -9.29
N LEU A 56 4.61 19.99 -10.54
CA LEU A 56 3.22 20.23 -10.94
C LEU A 56 2.26 19.13 -10.43
N ARG A 57 2.77 17.93 -10.13
CA ARG A 57 2.08 16.91 -9.34
C ARG A 57 2.95 16.44 -8.17
N PRO A 58 2.48 16.55 -6.92
CA PRO A 58 3.24 16.03 -5.79
C PRO A 58 3.34 14.50 -5.87
N LYS A 59 4.53 13.97 -5.60
CA LYS A 59 4.73 12.52 -5.49
C LYS A 59 3.96 12.01 -4.26
N LEU A 60 2.87 11.31 -4.51
CA LEU A 60 2.05 10.71 -3.44
C LEU A 60 2.82 9.55 -2.79
N ARG A 61 2.61 9.38 -1.48
CA ARG A 61 3.13 8.23 -0.75
C ARG A 61 2.48 6.95 -1.28
N PRO A 62 3.22 5.84 -1.47
CA PRO A 62 2.62 4.54 -1.70
C PRO A 62 1.59 4.21 -0.61
N VAL A 63 0.52 3.52 -1.00
CA VAL A 63 -0.57 3.12 -0.10
C VAL A 63 -0.53 1.61 0.10
N LEU A 64 -0.57 1.19 1.36
CA LEU A 64 -0.78 -0.19 1.80
C LEU A 64 -2.25 -0.37 2.17
N LEU A 65 -3.03 -1.08 1.34
CA LEU A 65 -4.42 -1.42 1.64
C LEU A 65 -4.47 -2.77 2.37
N LEU A 66 -5.06 -2.79 3.56
CA LEU A 66 -5.13 -3.99 4.40
C LEU A 66 -6.58 -4.46 4.51
N ALA A 67 -6.97 -5.39 3.64
CA ALA A 67 -8.29 -5.97 3.60
C ALA A 67 -8.36 -7.22 4.50
N GLY A 68 -9.32 -7.31 5.43
CA GLY A 68 -9.46 -8.52 6.24
C GLY A 68 -10.54 -8.46 7.30
N ASP A 69 -10.43 -9.37 8.27
CA ASP A 69 -11.40 -9.52 9.36
C ASP A 69 -10.93 -8.86 10.67
N SER A 70 -11.31 -9.45 11.82
CA SER A 70 -10.93 -8.99 13.15
C SER A 70 -9.41 -9.03 13.39
N LEU A 71 -8.66 -9.90 12.71
CA LEU A 71 -7.19 -9.93 12.80
C LEU A 71 -6.57 -8.66 12.21
N THR A 72 -7.17 -8.13 11.14
CA THR A 72 -6.80 -6.83 10.56
C THR A 72 -7.32 -5.67 11.40
N GLU A 73 -8.59 -5.72 11.84
CA GLU A 73 -9.20 -4.66 12.67
C GLU A 73 -8.43 -4.46 13.98
N ARG A 74 -8.20 -5.54 14.74
CA ARG A 74 -7.43 -5.50 16.00
C ARG A 74 -5.95 -5.21 15.78
N GLY A 75 -5.44 -5.46 14.58
CA GLY A 75 -4.09 -5.08 14.19
C GLY A 75 -3.84 -3.57 14.30
N THR A 76 -4.88 -2.74 14.35
CA THR A 76 -4.79 -1.28 14.57
C THR A 76 -4.69 -0.88 16.04
N ASN A 77 -4.75 -1.82 16.98
CA ASN A 77 -4.76 -1.53 18.41
C ASN A 77 -3.34 -1.29 18.95
N PRO A 78 -3.00 -0.07 19.39
CA PRO A 78 -1.66 0.23 19.91
C PRO A 78 -1.39 -0.45 21.26
N LYS A 79 -2.42 -0.78 22.06
CA LYS A 79 -2.23 -1.40 23.39
C LYS A 79 -1.63 -2.80 23.31
N ILE A 80 -1.78 -3.47 22.17
CA ILE A 80 -1.24 -4.80 21.94
C ILE A 80 -0.13 -4.80 20.89
N ASN A 81 0.41 -3.64 20.48
CA ASN A 81 1.31 -3.53 19.33
C ASN A 81 0.78 -4.30 18.12
N GLY A 82 -0.47 -4.02 17.75
CA GLY A 82 -1.08 -4.65 16.60
C GLY A 82 -0.21 -4.52 15.35
N TRP A 83 -0.19 -5.53 14.49
CA TRP A 83 0.72 -5.56 13.33
C TRP A 83 0.55 -4.35 12.39
N VAL A 84 -0.66 -3.78 12.30
CA VAL A 84 -0.93 -2.55 11.52
C VAL A 84 -0.27 -1.34 12.18
N THR A 85 -0.27 -1.24 13.52
CA THR A 85 0.42 -0.15 14.22
C THR A 85 1.94 -0.26 14.04
N LEU A 86 2.48 -1.48 14.03
CA LEU A 86 3.88 -1.73 13.71
C LEU A 86 4.23 -1.30 12.28
N LEU A 87 3.38 -1.62 11.28
CA LEU A 87 3.54 -1.14 9.91
C LEU A 87 3.49 0.39 9.78
N GLN A 88 2.54 1.04 10.47
CA GLN A 88 2.42 2.49 10.47
C GLN A 88 3.66 3.15 11.07
N ASN A 89 4.21 2.59 12.15
CA ASN A 89 5.44 3.04 12.74
C ASN A 89 6.64 2.87 11.79
N GLU A 90 6.78 1.68 11.17
CA GLU A 90 7.88 1.36 10.25
C GLU A 90 7.92 2.31 9.04
N PHE A 91 6.78 2.58 8.44
CA PHE A 91 6.68 3.40 7.22
C PHE A 91 6.24 4.85 7.47
N THR A 92 6.50 5.35 8.67
CA THR A 92 6.28 6.74 9.01
C THR A 92 7.06 7.65 8.05
N ARG A 93 6.37 8.64 7.46
CA ARG A 93 6.86 9.60 6.46
C ARG A 93 7.07 9.07 5.04
N SER A 94 6.85 7.77 4.78
CA SER A 94 7.07 7.17 3.47
C SER A 94 5.83 6.54 2.86
N ALA A 95 4.95 5.91 3.65
CA ALA A 95 3.74 5.26 3.15
C ALA A 95 2.48 5.71 3.89
N ASN A 96 1.33 5.48 3.28
CA ASN A 96 0.03 5.53 3.95
C ASN A 96 -0.47 4.10 4.17
N VAL A 97 -1.01 3.82 5.36
CA VAL A 97 -1.58 2.51 5.71
C VAL A 97 -3.09 2.65 5.87
N VAL A 98 -3.85 1.89 5.09
CA VAL A 98 -5.31 1.98 4.99
C VAL A 98 -5.92 0.65 5.44
N PRO A 99 -6.30 0.50 6.72
CA PRO A 99 -6.94 -0.71 7.20
C PRO A 99 -8.43 -0.76 6.80
N ARG A 100 -8.86 -1.90 6.29
CA ARG A 100 -10.25 -2.30 5.99
C ARG A 100 -10.53 -3.67 6.63
N GLY A 101 -10.17 -3.77 7.90
CA GLY A 101 -10.47 -4.89 8.78
C GLY A 101 -11.90 -4.81 9.31
N LEU A 102 -12.66 -5.90 9.21
CA LEU A 102 -14.06 -5.95 9.63
C LEU A 102 -14.30 -7.16 10.53
N SER A 103 -14.39 -6.93 11.84
CA SER A 103 -14.54 -7.98 12.83
C SER A 103 -15.73 -8.88 12.56
N GLY A 104 -15.50 -10.19 12.60
CA GLY A 104 -16.50 -11.23 12.34
C GLY A 104 -16.81 -11.49 10.87
N TYR A 105 -16.28 -10.72 9.92
CA TYR A 105 -16.54 -10.92 8.50
C TYR A 105 -15.86 -12.19 7.95
N ASN A 106 -16.62 -12.96 7.18
CA ASN A 106 -16.11 -14.03 6.32
C ASN A 106 -16.03 -13.55 4.86
N THR A 107 -15.48 -14.37 3.97
CA THR A 107 -15.30 -14.00 2.55
C THR A 107 -16.62 -13.68 1.84
N ARG A 108 -17.73 -14.33 2.21
CA ARG A 108 -19.06 -14.07 1.62
C ARG A 108 -19.54 -12.65 1.92
N TRP A 109 -19.46 -12.23 3.19
CA TRP A 109 -19.86 -10.89 3.59
C TRP A 109 -18.88 -9.84 3.09
N TYR A 110 -17.59 -10.15 3.12
CA TYR A 110 -16.56 -9.23 2.61
C TYR A 110 -16.77 -8.93 1.12
N LEU A 111 -16.96 -9.97 0.29
CA LEU A 111 -17.24 -9.82 -1.13
C LEU A 111 -18.53 -9.03 -1.40
N LYS A 112 -19.59 -9.27 -0.61
CA LYS A 112 -20.89 -8.64 -0.81
C LYS A 112 -20.94 -7.18 -0.35
N TYR A 113 -20.31 -6.85 0.77
CA TYR A 113 -20.52 -5.57 1.46
C TYR A 113 -19.26 -4.70 1.53
N ALA A 114 -18.07 -5.29 1.72
CA ALA A 114 -16.84 -4.52 1.82
C ALA A 114 -16.27 -4.14 0.44
N MET A 115 -16.26 -5.09 -0.50
CA MET A 115 -15.69 -4.87 -1.84
C MET A 115 -16.33 -3.71 -2.62
N PRO A 116 -17.66 -3.49 -2.61
CA PRO A 116 -18.25 -2.34 -3.28
C PRO A 116 -17.77 -1.00 -2.72
N VAL A 117 -17.58 -0.90 -1.39
CA VAL A 117 -17.08 0.31 -0.73
C VAL A 117 -15.63 0.56 -1.13
N ILE A 118 -14.78 -0.46 -1.00
CA ILE A 118 -13.36 -0.36 -1.36
C ILE A 118 -13.17 -0.03 -2.84
N HIS A 119 -13.99 -0.62 -3.71
CA HIS A 119 -14.03 -0.28 -5.13
C HIS A 119 -14.36 1.20 -5.35
N GLY A 120 -15.37 1.73 -4.65
CA GLY A 120 -15.68 3.16 -4.68
C GLY A 120 -14.49 4.03 -4.27
N GLU A 121 -13.80 3.68 -3.19
CA GLU A 121 -12.62 4.42 -2.71
C GLU A 121 -11.49 4.47 -3.74
N ILE A 122 -11.17 3.33 -4.37
CA ILE A 122 -10.11 3.23 -5.38
C ILE A 122 -10.49 3.95 -6.67
N VAL A 123 -11.70 3.70 -7.21
CA VAL A 123 -12.14 4.29 -8.49
C VAL A 123 -12.38 5.81 -8.39
N SER A 124 -12.79 6.31 -7.22
CA SER A 124 -12.89 7.75 -6.96
C SER A 124 -11.54 8.45 -6.80
N GLY A 125 -10.44 7.70 -6.72
CA GLY A 125 -9.11 8.24 -6.48
C GLY A 125 -8.86 8.67 -5.03
N THR A 126 -9.66 8.20 -4.06
CA THR A 126 -9.41 8.46 -2.63
C THR A 126 -8.01 7.99 -2.23
N TYR A 127 -7.58 6.86 -2.79
CA TYR A 127 -6.20 6.37 -2.74
C TYR A 127 -5.94 5.42 -3.91
N SER A 128 -4.66 5.25 -4.27
CA SER A 128 -4.21 4.24 -5.25
C SER A 128 -3.23 3.27 -4.57
N PRO A 129 -3.64 2.01 -4.32
CA PRO A 129 -2.80 1.03 -3.62
C PRO A 129 -1.52 0.70 -4.39
N ALA A 130 -0.39 0.67 -3.70
CA ALA A 130 0.84 0.05 -4.20
C ALA A 130 0.91 -1.44 -3.83
N LEU A 131 0.32 -1.81 -2.69
CA LEU A 131 0.21 -3.18 -2.21
C LEU A 131 -1.12 -3.37 -1.48
N ILE A 132 -1.79 -4.47 -1.80
CA ILE A 132 -3.05 -4.91 -1.20
C ILE A 132 -2.78 -6.22 -0.47
N MET A 133 -3.13 -6.27 0.81
CA MET A 133 -3.04 -7.48 1.63
C MET A 133 -4.45 -7.98 1.89
N LEU A 134 -4.70 -9.27 1.66
CA LEU A 134 -5.97 -9.91 1.93
C LEU A 134 -5.81 -10.99 2.99
N TRP A 135 -6.41 -10.76 4.16
CA TRP A 135 -6.37 -11.67 5.30
C TRP A 135 -7.78 -12.06 5.76
N LEU A 136 -8.32 -13.11 5.15
CA LEU A 136 -9.63 -13.69 5.43
C LEU A 136 -9.53 -15.21 5.49
N GLY A 137 -10.45 -15.83 6.23
CA GLY A 137 -10.55 -17.29 6.34
C GLY A 137 -10.68 -17.78 7.78
N ALA A 138 -10.29 -16.97 8.77
CA ALA A 138 -10.41 -17.35 10.18
C ALA A 138 -11.88 -17.50 10.56
N ASN A 139 -12.74 -16.60 10.05
CA ASN A 139 -14.17 -16.68 10.28
C ASN A 139 -14.85 -17.78 9.44
N ASP A 140 -14.47 -17.88 8.16
CA ASP A 140 -14.94 -18.91 7.22
C ASP A 140 -14.72 -20.34 7.76
N ALA A 141 -13.60 -20.55 8.46
CA ALA A 141 -13.21 -21.81 9.10
C ALA A 141 -13.96 -22.13 10.40
N ALA A 142 -15.04 -21.41 10.72
CA ALA A 142 -15.96 -21.85 11.77
C ALA A 142 -16.47 -23.27 11.46
N LEU A 143 -16.66 -24.08 12.50
CA LEU A 143 -17.24 -25.41 12.35
C LEU A 143 -18.71 -25.28 11.91
N PRO A 144 -19.17 -26.06 10.91
CA PRO A 144 -20.57 -26.05 10.47
C PRO A 144 -21.57 -26.37 11.59
N THR A 145 -21.14 -27.19 12.55
CA THR A 145 -21.91 -27.58 13.73
C THR A 145 -21.46 -26.86 15.01
N GLY A 146 -20.63 -25.82 14.87
CA GLY A 146 -20.06 -25.08 15.99
C GLY A 146 -20.94 -23.97 16.51
N SER A 147 -20.55 -23.35 17.64
CA SER A 147 -21.30 -22.26 18.26
C SER A 147 -21.30 -20.95 17.45
N SER A 148 -20.49 -20.86 16.39
CA SER A 148 -20.43 -19.73 15.45
C SER A 148 -20.62 -20.17 13.99
N SER A 149 -21.45 -21.19 13.78
CA SER A 149 -21.73 -21.77 12.45
C SER A 149 -22.25 -20.75 11.44
N GLU A 150 -22.85 -19.64 11.88
CA GLU A 150 -23.27 -18.53 11.04
C GLU A 150 -22.14 -17.88 10.24
N GLN A 151 -20.89 -18.02 10.71
CA GLN A 151 -19.70 -17.52 10.05
C GLN A 151 -19.12 -18.50 9.03
N HIS A 152 -19.53 -19.77 9.07
CA HIS A 152 -19.00 -20.83 8.21
C HIS A 152 -19.23 -20.51 6.73
N VAL A 153 -18.20 -20.73 5.92
CA VAL A 153 -18.28 -20.68 4.45
C VAL A 153 -17.68 -21.96 3.91
N PRO A 154 -18.43 -22.82 3.18
CA PRO A 154 -17.90 -24.08 2.67
C PRO A 154 -16.60 -23.89 1.88
N ILE A 155 -15.64 -24.81 2.02
CA ILE A 155 -14.28 -24.69 1.44
C ILE A 155 -14.30 -24.30 -0.05
N THR A 156 -15.17 -24.93 -0.85
CA THR A 156 -15.32 -24.60 -2.27
C THR A 156 -15.74 -23.14 -2.48
N GLN A 157 -16.70 -22.65 -1.68
CA GLN A 157 -17.14 -21.26 -1.75
C GLN A 157 -16.05 -20.30 -1.24
N TYR A 158 -15.30 -20.66 -0.20
CA TYR A 158 -14.17 -19.86 0.28
C TYR A 158 -13.12 -19.66 -0.82
N ARG A 159 -12.71 -20.73 -1.51
CA ARG A 159 -11.82 -20.68 -2.68
C ARG A 159 -12.37 -19.74 -3.74
N ASP A 160 -13.62 -19.95 -4.15
CA ASP A 160 -14.23 -19.18 -5.23
C ASP A 160 -14.39 -17.70 -4.85
N ASN A 161 -14.70 -17.41 -3.58
CA ASN A 161 -14.75 -16.05 -3.05
C ASN A 161 -13.37 -15.39 -3.05
N LEU A 162 -12.31 -16.08 -2.62
CA LEU A 162 -10.94 -15.55 -2.69
C LEU A 162 -10.55 -15.20 -4.12
N ILE A 163 -10.83 -16.10 -5.09
CA ILE A 163 -10.59 -15.85 -6.51
C ILE A 163 -11.31 -14.57 -6.95
N ARG A 164 -12.59 -14.42 -6.61
CA ARG A 164 -13.38 -13.24 -7.00
C ARG A 164 -12.86 -11.95 -6.37
N ILE A 165 -12.52 -11.96 -5.08
CA ILE A 165 -11.97 -10.80 -4.38
C ILE A 165 -10.64 -10.39 -5.02
N VAL A 166 -9.72 -11.33 -5.24
CA VAL A 166 -8.42 -11.04 -5.87
C VAL A 166 -8.59 -10.50 -7.28
N ARG A 167 -9.46 -11.11 -8.10
CA ARG A 167 -9.73 -10.64 -9.47
C ARG A 167 -10.34 -9.24 -9.49
N GLN A 168 -11.21 -8.90 -8.53
CA GLN A 168 -11.72 -7.54 -8.38
C GLN A 168 -10.60 -6.55 -8.03
N PHE A 169 -9.69 -6.89 -7.13
CA PHE A 169 -8.52 -6.05 -6.83
C PHE A 169 -7.62 -5.85 -8.04
N GLN A 170 -7.32 -6.92 -8.79
CA GLN A 170 -6.54 -6.83 -10.03
C GLN A 170 -7.22 -5.93 -11.08
N ALA A 171 -8.55 -5.95 -11.16
CA ALA A 171 -9.29 -5.12 -12.10
C ALA A 171 -9.31 -3.63 -11.69
N MET A 172 -9.54 -3.32 -10.41
CA MET A 172 -9.66 -1.94 -9.94
C MET A 172 -8.31 -1.27 -9.66
N ALA A 173 -7.25 -2.05 -9.44
CA ALA A 173 -5.90 -1.56 -9.14
C ALA A 173 -4.84 -2.41 -9.88
N PRO A 174 -4.76 -2.31 -11.22
CA PRO A 174 -3.91 -3.19 -12.04
C PRO A 174 -2.41 -3.08 -11.74
N ASP A 175 -1.95 -1.93 -11.24
CA ASP A 175 -0.55 -1.69 -10.89
C ASP A 175 -0.19 -2.12 -9.45
N ALA A 176 -1.19 -2.48 -8.63
CA ALA A 176 -0.98 -2.89 -7.25
C ALA A 176 -0.44 -4.31 -7.18
N ARG A 177 0.52 -4.55 -6.28
CA ARG A 177 0.85 -5.91 -5.85
C ARG A 177 -0.24 -6.43 -4.92
N ILE A 178 -0.46 -7.73 -4.91
CA ILE A 178 -1.41 -8.39 -4.01
C ILE A 178 -0.66 -9.46 -3.22
N LEU A 179 -1.00 -9.58 -1.94
CA LEU A 179 -0.47 -10.60 -1.05
C LEU A 179 -1.64 -11.24 -0.30
N LEU A 180 -1.72 -12.58 -0.31
CA LEU A 180 -2.65 -13.31 0.55
C LEU A 180 -2.00 -13.65 1.88
N ILE A 181 -2.81 -13.75 2.93
CA ILE A 181 -2.37 -14.19 4.25
C ILE A 181 -3.33 -15.29 4.70
N THR A 182 -2.80 -16.45 5.10
CA THR A 182 -3.63 -17.57 5.56
C THR A 182 -4.23 -17.25 6.94
N PRO A 183 -5.40 -17.83 7.31
CA PRO A 183 -5.78 -17.85 8.72
C PRO A 183 -4.65 -18.43 9.58
N PRO A 184 -4.37 -17.88 10.77
CA PRO A 184 -3.34 -18.42 11.65
C PRO A 184 -3.83 -19.70 12.34
N HIS A 185 -2.96 -20.30 13.16
CA HIS A 185 -3.35 -21.42 14.02
C HIS A 185 -4.43 -21.03 15.05
N VAL A 186 -5.18 -22.04 15.52
CA VAL A 186 -6.19 -21.92 16.58
C VAL A 186 -5.71 -22.70 17.80
N ASP A 187 -5.95 -22.18 19.01
CA ASP A 187 -5.77 -22.95 20.25
C ASP A 187 -7.08 -23.64 20.63
N ASP A 188 -7.19 -24.92 20.25
CA ASP A 188 -8.36 -25.76 20.54
C ASP A 188 -8.73 -25.79 22.02
N MET A 189 -7.75 -25.74 22.94
CA MET A 189 -8.03 -25.77 24.39
C MET A 189 -8.59 -24.43 24.87
N ALA A 190 -8.08 -23.31 24.37
CA ALA A 190 -8.66 -22.00 24.66
C ALA A 190 -10.07 -21.88 24.07
N ARG A 191 -10.29 -22.38 22.85
CA ARG A 191 -11.63 -22.41 22.23
C ARG A 191 -12.60 -23.29 23.00
N HIS A 192 -12.19 -24.47 23.45
CA HIS A 192 -13.00 -25.33 24.30
C HIS A 192 -13.35 -24.67 25.64
N ARG A 193 -12.37 -24.04 26.33
CA ARG A 193 -12.64 -23.27 27.56
C ARG A 193 -13.63 -22.13 27.36
N ARG A 194 -13.60 -21.47 26.19
CA ARG A 194 -14.58 -20.44 25.83
C ARG A 194 -15.95 -21.05 25.55
N ALA A 195 -16.02 -22.18 24.86
CA ALA A 195 -17.26 -22.90 24.60
C ALA A 195 -17.98 -23.31 25.89
N MET A 196 -17.25 -23.72 26.93
CA MET A 196 -17.82 -24.02 28.26
C MET A 196 -18.42 -22.81 28.97
N LYS A 197 -18.13 -21.58 28.53
CA LYS A 197 -18.73 -20.34 29.05
C LYS A 197 -19.96 -19.89 28.27
N ASN A 198 -20.27 -20.53 27.15
CA ASN A 198 -21.49 -20.26 26.41
C ASN A 198 -22.71 -20.79 27.19
N GLU A 199 -23.86 -20.19 26.92
CA GLU A 199 -25.15 -20.57 27.49
C GLU A 199 -26.03 -21.31 26.46
N GLY A 200 -27.05 -21.99 26.94
CA GLY A 200 -28.03 -22.72 26.13
C GLY A 200 -27.39 -23.75 25.20
N ASP A 201 -27.94 -23.88 23.99
CA ASP A 201 -27.52 -24.89 22.99
C ASP A 201 -26.08 -24.73 22.49
N LYS A 202 -25.40 -23.62 22.83
CA LYS A 202 -24.01 -23.35 22.48
C LYS A 202 -23.02 -23.77 23.57
N HIS A 203 -23.50 -24.20 24.74
CA HIS A 203 -22.66 -24.63 25.86
C HIS A 203 -21.79 -25.85 25.48
N GLY A 204 -20.48 -25.74 25.68
CA GLY A 204 -19.52 -26.81 25.37
C GLY A 204 -19.27 -27.06 23.88
N VAL A 205 -19.97 -26.34 22.99
CA VAL A 205 -19.84 -26.49 21.54
C VAL A 205 -18.71 -25.61 21.02
N ALA A 206 -17.62 -26.23 20.53
CA ALA A 206 -16.51 -25.50 19.93
C ALA A 206 -16.96 -24.78 18.65
N ASP A 207 -16.50 -23.55 18.44
CA ASP A 207 -16.73 -22.79 17.20
C ASP A 207 -15.68 -23.07 16.12
N ARG A 208 -14.44 -23.38 16.51
CA ARG A 208 -13.28 -23.50 15.63
C ARG A 208 -12.29 -24.54 16.16
N THR A 209 -11.54 -25.13 15.24
CA THR A 209 -10.38 -25.97 15.54
C THR A 209 -9.19 -25.60 14.65
N ASN A 210 -8.00 -25.95 15.12
CA ASN A 210 -6.76 -25.76 14.37
C ASN A 210 -6.72 -26.58 13.08
N GLU A 211 -7.33 -27.77 13.12
CA GLU A 211 -7.50 -28.64 11.95
C GLU A 211 -8.37 -27.97 10.89
N MET A 212 -9.54 -27.44 11.26
CA MET A 212 -10.40 -26.75 10.31
C MET A 212 -9.70 -25.50 9.75
N ALA A 213 -9.04 -24.70 10.59
CA ALA A 213 -8.23 -23.58 10.12
C ALA A 213 -7.14 -24.01 9.12
N GLY A 214 -6.54 -25.18 9.31
CA GLY A 214 -5.54 -25.75 8.40
C GLY A 214 -6.10 -26.06 7.01
N ASN A 215 -7.32 -26.60 6.93
CA ASN A 215 -7.99 -26.84 5.65
C ASN A 215 -8.18 -25.53 4.85
N TYR A 216 -8.56 -24.44 5.52
CA TYR A 216 -8.74 -23.13 4.87
C TYR A 216 -7.39 -22.50 4.51
N ALA A 217 -6.37 -22.67 5.36
CA ALA A 217 -5.01 -22.22 5.05
C ALA A 217 -4.46 -22.88 3.78
N GLN A 218 -4.60 -24.21 3.66
CA GLN A 218 -4.19 -24.95 2.45
C GLN A 218 -4.90 -24.45 1.19
N VAL A 219 -6.21 -24.20 1.27
CA VAL A 219 -6.97 -23.62 0.16
C VAL A 219 -6.51 -22.21 -0.18
N CYS A 220 -6.21 -21.38 0.82
CA CYS A 220 -5.65 -20.04 0.60
C CYS A 220 -4.30 -20.10 -0.14
N VAL A 221 -3.39 -20.98 0.29
CA VAL A 221 -2.09 -21.21 -0.37
C VAL A 221 -2.28 -21.69 -1.82
N ALA A 222 -3.09 -22.72 -2.03
CA ALA A 222 -3.36 -23.27 -3.37
C ALA A 222 -3.99 -22.22 -4.29
N THR A 223 -4.89 -21.39 -3.77
CA THR A 223 -5.53 -20.29 -4.52
C THR A 223 -4.51 -19.21 -4.89
N GLY A 224 -3.63 -18.84 -3.96
CA GLY A 224 -2.53 -17.91 -4.25
C GLY A 224 -1.64 -18.41 -5.39
N HIS A 225 -1.22 -19.67 -5.32
CA HIS A 225 -0.46 -20.31 -6.39
C HIS A 225 -1.21 -20.29 -7.74
N GLN A 226 -2.49 -20.67 -7.75
CA GLN A 226 -3.33 -20.64 -8.96
C GLN A 226 -3.42 -19.24 -9.60
N LEU A 227 -3.43 -18.19 -8.78
CA LEU A 227 -3.56 -16.80 -9.24
C LEU A 227 -2.22 -16.11 -9.50
N GLY A 228 -1.09 -16.77 -9.22
CA GLY A 228 0.24 -16.16 -9.25
C GLY A 228 0.42 -15.07 -8.19
N VAL A 229 -0.27 -15.19 -7.05
CA VAL A 229 -0.25 -14.24 -5.94
C VAL A 229 0.53 -14.85 -4.77
N PRO A 230 1.59 -14.21 -4.27
CA PRO A 230 2.34 -14.71 -3.12
C PRO A 230 1.48 -14.79 -1.85
N VAL A 231 1.83 -15.74 -0.98
CA VAL A 231 1.07 -16.02 0.26
C VAL A 231 1.99 -16.00 1.47
N VAL A 232 1.59 -15.30 2.53
CA VAL A 232 2.17 -15.45 3.88
C VAL A 232 1.42 -16.58 4.58
N ASP A 233 2.06 -17.75 4.66
CA ASP A 233 1.48 -18.94 5.30
C ASP A 233 1.73 -18.93 6.82
N LEU A 234 0.91 -18.16 7.52
CA LEU A 234 0.95 -18.05 8.98
C LEU A 234 0.48 -19.33 9.67
N HIS A 235 -0.37 -20.15 9.03
CA HIS A 235 -0.83 -21.39 9.65
C HIS A 235 0.34 -22.35 9.82
N THR A 236 1.06 -22.62 8.73
CA THR A 236 2.27 -23.47 8.75
C THR A 236 3.32 -22.87 9.68
N TYR A 237 3.63 -21.58 9.52
CA TYR A 237 4.64 -20.89 10.34
C TYR A 237 4.41 -21.05 11.85
N PHE A 238 3.17 -20.85 12.32
CA PHE A 238 2.87 -21.02 13.74
C PHE A 238 2.82 -22.49 14.17
N ASN A 239 2.35 -23.40 13.30
CA ASN A 239 2.30 -24.83 13.63
C ASN A 239 3.67 -25.52 13.65
N ASP A 240 4.67 -24.96 12.98
CA ASP A 240 6.08 -25.40 13.07
C ASP A 240 6.70 -25.10 14.45
N MET A 241 6.04 -24.26 15.26
CA MET A 241 6.45 -24.02 16.64
C MET A 241 5.86 -25.06 17.59
N PRO A 242 6.52 -25.37 18.73
CA PRO A 242 5.94 -26.18 19.78
C PRO A 242 4.55 -25.65 20.20
N LYS A 243 3.57 -26.55 20.41
CA LYS A 243 2.16 -26.19 20.70
C LYS A 243 2.02 -25.17 21.84
N TRP A 244 2.77 -25.34 22.92
CA TRP A 244 2.76 -24.40 24.05
C TRP A 244 3.23 -22.99 23.64
N ARG A 245 4.20 -22.89 22.73
CA ARG A 245 4.75 -21.61 22.26
C ARG A 245 3.75 -20.90 21.38
N ARG A 246 3.18 -21.59 20.36
CA ARG A 246 2.22 -20.98 19.44
C ARG A 246 0.95 -20.53 20.17
N ASN A 247 0.41 -21.36 21.06
CA ASN A 247 -0.80 -21.00 21.81
C ASN A 247 -0.61 -19.76 22.70
N ASN A 248 0.59 -19.56 23.26
CA ASN A 248 0.94 -18.35 24.02
C ASN A 248 1.11 -17.08 23.16
N LEU A 249 0.90 -17.15 21.84
CA LEU A 249 0.84 -16.01 20.93
C LEU A 249 -0.59 -15.51 20.69
N LEU A 250 -1.60 -16.22 21.23
CA LEU A 250 -3.01 -15.87 21.12
C LEU A 250 -3.54 -15.28 22.43
N GLU A 251 -4.50 -14.37 22.33
CA GLU A 251 -5.20 -13.78 23.48
C GLU A 251 -6.35 -14.69 23.95
N ASP A 252 -7.14 -15.17 22.99
CA ASP A 252 -8.37 -15.93 23.25
C ASP A 252 -8.44 -17.26 22.49
N GLY A 253 -7.29 -17.72 22.01
CA GLY A 253 -7.17 -18.89 21.16
C GLY A 253 -7.50 -18.65 19.69
N LEU A 254 -7.75 -17.40 19.28
CA LEU A 254 -7.99 -17.01 17.90
C LEU A 254 -7.21 -15.74 17.51
N HIS A 255 -7.32 -14.68 18.31
CA HIS A 255 -6.71 -13.38 18.01
C HIS A 255 -5.26 -13.31 18.52
N LEU A 256 -4.38 -12.68 17.74
CA LEU A 256 -2.99 -12.49 18.11
C LEU A 256 -2.84 -11.52 19.30
N ASN A 257 -2.01 -11.90 20.27
CA ASN A 257 -1.54 -10.98 21.31
C ASN A 257 -0.32 -10.18 20.82
N THR A 258 0.34 -9.41 21.70
CA THR A 258 1.52 -8.60 21.36
C THR A 258 2.64 -9.37 20.68
N ARG A 259 2.96 -10.57 21.17
CA ARG A 259 4.03 -11.39 20.58
C ARG A 259 3.59 -11.99 19.24
N GLY A 260 2.33 -12.41 19.15
CA GLY A 260 1.75 -12.89 17.90
C GLY A 260 1.75 -11.83 16.80
N ASN A 261 1.33 -10.60 17.13
CA ASN A 261 1.33 -9.48 16.18
C ASN A 261 2.73 -9.12 15.70
N LYS A 262 3.74 -9.14 16.58
CA LYS A 262 5.13 -8.91 16.17
C LYS A 262 5.63 -9.95 15.18
N LEU A 263 5.35 -11.24 15.42
CA LEU A 263 5.77 -12.31 14.50
C LEU A 263 5.02 -12.25 13.16
N MET A 264 3.73 -11.93 13.17
CA MET A 264 2.98 -11.65 11.94
C MET A 264 3.64 -10.53 11.14
N PHE A 265 3.94 -9.40 11.79
CA PHE A 265 4.61 -8.26 11.17
C PHE A 265 5.96 -8.64 10.56
N ASP A 266 6.77 -9.43 11.26
CA ASP A 266 8.08 -9.88 10.75
C ASP A 266 7.93 -10.76 9.51
N GLN A 267 7.06 -11.77 9.55
CA GLN A 267 6.79 -12.63 8.40
C GLN A 267 6.24 -11.85 7.21
N LEU A 268 5.40 -10.84 7.47
CA LEU A 268 4.86 -9.97 6.45
C LEU A 268 5.98 -9.14 5.79
N LEU A 269 6.82 -8.47 6.57
CA LEU A 269 7.91 -7.65 6.02
C LEU A 269 8.91 -8.48 5.23
N ASP A 270 9.29 -9.65 5.73
CA ASP A 270 10.20 -10.56 5.02
C ASP A 270 9.60 -11.00 3.68
N LYS A 271 8.30 -11.30 3.65
CA LYS A 271 7.61 -11.66 2.41
C LYS A 271 7.55 -10.50 1.42
N ILE A 272 7.28 -9.27 1.88
CA ILE A 272 7.27 -8.08 1.02
C ILE A 272 8.65 -7.82 0.42
N LYS A 273 9.71 -7.92 1.23
CA LYS A 273 11.10 -7.75 0.78
C LYS A 273 11.49 -8.77 -0.29
N ALA A 274 11.10 -10.02 -0.09
CA ALA A 274 11.42 -11.11 -1.01
C ALA A 274 10.65 -11.02 -2.33
N GLU A 275 9.34 -10.77 -2.28
CA GLU A 275 8.46 -10.87 -3.46
C GLU A 275 8.32 -9.53 -4.20
N PHE A 276 8.40 -8.41 -3.48
CA PHE A 276 8.10 -7.07 -4.02
C PHE A 276 9.20 -6.04 -3.67
N PRO A 277 10.47 -6.28 -4.09
CA PRO A 277 11.56 -5.36 -3.79
C PRO A 277 11.34 -3.96 -4.41
N ASP A 278 10.58 -3.86 -5.50
CA ASP A 278 10.15 -2.59 -6.10
C ASP A 278 9.17 -1.81 -5.21
N VAL A 279 8.22 -2.50 -4.58
CA VAL A 279 7.33 -1.89 -3.59
C VAL A 279 8.12 -1.49 -2.35
N MET A 280 9.01 -2.36 -1.85
CA MET A 280 9.83 -2.07 -0.67
C MET A 280 10.64 -0.78 -0.82
N ARG A 281 11.31 -0.58 -1.96
CA ARG A 281 12.03 0.67 -2.27
C ARG A 281 11.13 1.91 -2.23
N LYS A 282 9.85 1.78 -2.62
CA LYS A 282 8.88 2.89 -2.52
C LYS A 282 8.52 3.14 -1.05
N LEU A 283 8.32 2.08 -0.26
CA LEU A 283 7.96 2.16 1.16
C LEU A 283 9.09 2.70 2.05
N GLU A 284 10.36 2.56 1.67
CA GLU A 284 11.50 3.10 2.42
C GLU A 284 11.82 4.56 2.07
N ARG A 285 11.28 5.06 0.95
CA ARG A 285 11.55 6.42 0.49
C ARG A 285 10.69 7.44 1.21
N TRP A 286 11.31 8.28 2.03
CA TRP A 286 10.64 9.42 2.64
C TRP A 286 10.16 10.42 1.58
N GLN A 287 8.95 10.94 1.80
CA GLN A 287 8.34 11.92 0.90
C GLN A 287 9.08 13.26 0.94
N LEU A 288 9.53 13.65 2.13
CA LEU A 288 10.26 14.89 2.37
C LEU A 288 11.71 14.59 2.75
N PRO A 289 12.66 15.49 2.43
CA PRO A 289 14.05 15.36 2.83
C PRO A 289 14.23 15.17 4.34
N LYS A 290 15.40 14.66 4.73
CA LYS A 290 15.81 14.69 6.14
C LYS A 290 16.06 16.14 6.53
N PHE A 291 15.80 16.50 7.79
CA PHE A 291 15.97 17.88 8.24
C PHE A 291 17.42 18.35 8.06
N GLY A 292 18.42 17.50 8.25
CA GLY A 292 19.83 17.83 7.99
C GLY A 292 20.09 18.27 6.55
N THR A 293 19.42 17.65 5.57
CA THR A 293 19.49 18.09 4.16
C THR A 293 18.94 19.50 3.98
N LEU A 294 17.85 19.84 4.68
CA LEU A 294 17.27 21.19 4.61
C LEU A 294 18.13 22.23 5.32
N VAL A 295 18.77 21.87 6.44
CA VAL A 295 19.74 22.76 7.11
C VAL A 295 20.89 23.12 6.17
N GLU A 296 21.34 22.18 5.34
CA GLU A 296 22.40 22.41 4.36
C GLU A 296 21.92 23.16 3.12
N SER A 297 20.73 22.83 2.59
CA SER A 297 20.24 23.35 1.31
C SER A 297 19.43 24.64 1.40
N ASP A 298 18.80 24.88 2.55
CA ASP A 298 17.89 26.01 2.83
C ASP A 298 18.11 26.50 4.28
N PRO A 299 19.32 27.00 4.60
CA PRO A 299 19.62 27.48 5.93
C PRO A 299 18.79 28.72 6.25
N TRP A 300 18.25 28.80 7.47
CA TRP A 300 17.72 30.06 7.97
C TRP A 300 18.87 31.07 8.10
N VAL A 301 18.71 32.23 7.46
CA VAL A 301 19.61 33.36 7.57
C VAL A 301 18.85 34.49 8.27
N PRO A 302 19.43 35.15 9.28
CA PRO A 302 18.82 36.36 9.84
C PRO A 302 18.57 37.40 8.74
N ASP A 303 17.43 38.09 8.77
CA ASP A 303 17.24 39.30 7.97
C ASP A 303 18.32 40.33 8.40
N ASP A 304 19.30 40.61 7.54
CA ASP A 304 20.50 41.42 7.86
C ASP A 304 20.13 42.76 8.56
N ALA A 305 20.83 43.23 9.60
CA ALA A 305 22.18 43.81 9.53
C ALA A 305 22.46 44.76 8.32
N HIS A 306 21.44 45.13 7.54
CA HIS A 306 21.52 46.00 6.37
C HIS A 306 20.55 47.20 6.41
N SER A 307 20.02 47.59 7.58
CA SER A 307 19.17 48.78 7.71
C SER A 307 19.82 49.99 8.42
N THR A 308 21.07 49.92 8.88
CA THR A 308 21.73 51.07 9.54
C THR A 308 23.03 51.49 8.85
N ARG A 309 22.93 51.88 7.56
CA ARG A 309 23.88 52.84 6.98
C ARG A 309 23.15 54.09 6.51
N SER A 310 23.26 55.12 7.35
CA SER A 310 23.30 56.53 6.98
C SER A 310 22.03 57.17 6.40
N LEU A 311 21.06 57.41 7.27
CA LEU A 311 20.44 58.75 7.33
C LEU A 311 21.14 59.51 8.47
N ARG A 312 22.31 60.08 8.18
CA ARG A 312 22.75 61.28 8.89
C ARG A 312 22.60 62.44 7.91
N ASN A 313 21.58 63.24 8.17
CA ASN A 313 21.60 64.66 7.86
C ASN A 313 22.85 65.25 8.54
N ASP A 314 23.67 65.94 7.74
CA ASP A 314 24.15 67.31 7.97
C ASP A 314 25.07 67.71 6.80
#